data_AF-A0A6B2C6X0-F1
#
_entry.id   AF-A0A6B2C6X0-F1
#
_cell.length_a   1.000
_cell.length_b   1.000
_cell.length_c   1.000
_cell.angle_alpha   90.00
_cell.angle_beta   90.00
_cell.angle_gamma   90.00
#
_symmetry.space_group_name_H-M   'P 1'
#
loop_
_entity.id
_entity.type
_entity.pdbx_description
1 polymer ?
#
loop_
_entity_poly.entity_id
_entity_poly.type
_entity_poly.pdbx_seq_one_letter_code
_entity_poly.pdbx_strand_id
1 'polypeptide(L)'
;QIMRPEEAAVYVKTLLNIIEHPSAEYDRIIAVVATSEGRSRAEIGRHRWAHLMPMWNMSKNDFRELYDQTPGEKPSFEDVWRITGGNPWVFRELYMTKWNINKVIIEMTRSKDLTPYFVDRWRSHLEKAIEDPDHLWHKDVPKELIDEMIKRNLIIYNMYERDPVLWIDHPPPRKDLEIGVGEEVAWQTPLHRESVRRALEKMKKDQSKI
;
A
#
# COMPACT_ATOMS: atom_id res chain seq x y z
N GLN A 1 13.93 11.62 -2.10
CA GLN A 1 13.51 12.74 -1.23
C GLN A 1 12.07 12.47 -0.84
N ILE A 2 11.74 12.32 0.45
CA ILE A 2 10.36 12.10 0.90
C ILE A 2 9.74 13.49 1.07
N MET A 3 8.78 13.83 0.21
CA MET A 3 8.00 15.05 0.30
C MET A 3 7.14 14.99 1.59
N ARG A 4 7.14 16.07 2.36
CA ARG A 4 6.26 16.17 3.53
C ARG A 4 4.81 16.40 3.08
N PRO A 5 3.79 15.97 3.85
CA PRO A 5 2.39 16.18 3.47
C PRO A 5 2.06 17.64 3.12
N GLU A 6 2.63 18.60 3.82
CA GLU A 6 2.42 20.03 3.58
C GLU A 6 3.05 20.47 2.26
N GLU A 7 4.21 19.92 1.90
CA GLU A 7 4.86 20.17 0.60
C GLU A 7 4.04 19.58 -0.54
N ALA A 8 3.44 18.40 -0.35
CA ALA A 8 2.53 17.79 -1.32
C ALA A 8 1.28 18.63 -1.54
N ALA A 9 0.70 19.19 -0.47
CA ALA A 9 -0.44 20.09 -0.57
C ALA A 9 -0.08 21.41 -1.30
N VAL A 10 1.08 22.00 -1.01
CA VAL A 10 1.58 23.17 -1.73
C VAL A 10 1.82 22.86 -3.21
N TYR A 11 2.37 21.69 -3.54
CA TYR A 11 2.55 21.25 -4.92
C TYR A 11 1.21 21.16 -5.66
N VAL A 12 0.19 20.53 -5.05
CA VAL A 12 -1.16 20.46 -5.60
C VAL A 12 -1.77 21.85 -5.79
N LYS A 13 -1.64 22.75 -4.82
CA LYS A 13 -2.13 24.14 -4.96
C LYS A 13 -1.40 24.89 -6.08
N THR A 14 -0.11 24.63 -6.28
CA THR A 14 0.66 25.25 -7.36
C THR A 14 0.13 24.80 -8.73
N LEU A 15 -0.18 23.51 -8.90
CA LEU A 15 -0.80 23.01 -10.12
C LEU A 15 -2.18 23.62 -10.37
N LEU A 16 -3.00 23.76 -9.32
CA LEU A 16 -4.29 24.44 -9.42
C LEU A 16 -4.10 25.90 -9.88
N ASN A 17 -3.12 26.62 -9.33
CA ASN A 17 -2.84 28.00 -9.74
C ASN A 17 -2.40 28.09 -11.21
N ILE A 18 -1.66 27.11 -11.74
CA ILE A 18 -1.31 27.07 -13.17
C ILE A 18 -2.55 26.90 -14.04
N ILE A 19 -3.53 26.10 -13.59
CA ILE A 19 -4.81 25.93 -14.28
C ILE A 19 -5.65 27.21 -14.21
N GLU A 20 -5.73 27.85 -13.05
CA GLU A 20 -6.54 29.06 -12.81
C GLU A 20 -5.92 30.33 -13.42
N HIS A 21 -4.59 30.42 -13.45
CA HIS A 21 -3.83 31.60 -13.83
C HIS A 21 -2.60 31.22 -14.69
N PRO A 22 -2.81 30.73 -15.92
CA PRO A 22 -1.70 30.33 -16.77
C PRO A 22 -0.88 31.53 -17.25
N SER A 23 0.44 31.33 -17.41
CA SER A 23 1.37 32.37 -17.89
C SER A 23 1.30 32.63 -19.40
N ALA A 24 0.55 31.80 -20.13
CA ALA A 24 0.33 31.90 -21.57
C ALA A 24 -1.09 31.42 -21.89
N GLU A 25 -1.54 31.67 -23.12
CA GLU A 25 -2.82 31.15 -23.58
C GLU A 25 -2.71 29.66 -23.87
N TYR A 26 -3.54 28.86 -23.20
CA TYR A 26 -3.70 27.43 -23.46
C TYR A 26 -5.17 27.14 -23.74
N ASP A 27 -5.46 26.31 -24.74
CA ASP A 27 -6.84 25.89 -25.04
C ASP A 27 -7.45 25.10 -23.87
N ARG A 28 -6.65 24.19 -23.27
CA ARG A 28 -7.04 23.32 -22.15
C ARG A 28 -5.82 22.94 -21.32
N ILE A 29 -5.98 22.90 -20.01
CA ILE A 29 -4.95 22.41 -19.07
C ILE A 29 -5.56 21.30 -18.22
N ILE A 30 -4.86 20.17 -18.14
CA ILE A 30 -5.22 19.04 -17.26
C ILE A 30 -3.99 18.68 -16.45
N ALA A 31 -4.13 18.63 -15.12
CA ALA A 31 -3.10 18.14 -14.23
C ALA A 31 -3.53 16.82 -13.61
N VAL A 32 -2.69 15.78 -13.76
CA VAL A 32 -2.88 14.48 -13.12
C VAL A 32 -1.69 14.22 -12.20
N VAL A 33 -1.97 13.91 -10.94
CA VAL A 33 -0.95 13.60 -9.92
C VAL A 33 -1.27 12.24 -9.35
N ALA A 34 -0.27 11.36 -9.30
CA ALA A 34 -0.38 10.04 -8.68
C ALA A 34 0.64 9.91 -7.55
N THR A 35 0.24 9.26 -6.46
CA THR A 35 1.10 8.94 -5.34
C THR A 35 0.80 7.52 -4.85
N SER A 36 1.84 6.80 -4.45
CA SER A 36 1.72 5.46 -3.85
C SER A 36 1.77 5.49 -2.32
N GLU A 37 1.76 6.68 -1.71
CA GLU A 37 1.72 6.85 -0.25
C GLU A 37 0.39 7.43 0.22
N GLY A 38 -0.06 7.03 1.42
CA GLY A 38 -1.34 7.45 2.00
C GLY A 38 -1.24 8.62 3.00
N ARG A 39 -0.03 9.07 3.33
CA ARG A 39 0.26 10.11 4.33
C ARG A 39 -0.20 11.49 3.88
N SER A 40 -0.06 11.83 2.61
CA SER A 40 -0.48 13.15 2.08
C SER A 40 -1.98 13.22 1.79
N ARG A 41 -2.68 12.08 1.75
CA ARG A 41 -4.11 12.01 1.39
C ARG A 41 -4.97 12.92 2.26
N ALA A 42 -4.82 12.84 3.58
CA ALA A 42 -5.64 13.64 4.50
C ALA A 42 -5.30 15.13 4.41
N GLU A 43 -4.02 15.45 4.21
CA GLU A 43 -3.54 16.83 4.12
C GLU A 43 -3.99 17.51 2.83
N ILE A 44 -4.05 16.79 1.71
CA ILE A 44 -4.60 17.31 0.45
C ILE A 44 -6.13 17.32 0.50
N GLY A 45 -6.76 16.25 0.98
CA GLY A 45 -8.21 16.04 0.92
C GLY A 45 -9.03 16.93 1.84
N ARG A 46 -8.42 17.54 2.87
CA ARG A 46 -9.08 18.57 3.70
C ARG A 46 -9.29 19.89 2.96
N HIS A 47 -8.68 20.07 1.78
CA HIS A 47 -8.85 21.23 0.92
C HIS A 47 -9.70 20.88 -0.30
N ARG A 48 -10.26 21.91 -0.96
CA ARG A 48 -11.01 21.76 -2.22
C ARG A 48 -10.13 21.96 -3.46
N TRP A 49 -8.84 21.61 -3.37
CA TRP A 49 -7.87 21.92 -4.43
C TRP A 49 -7.73 20.82 -5.49
N ALA A 50 -8.14 19.60 -5.18
CA ALA A 50 -8.06 18.47 -6.11
C ALA A 50 -9.19 17.47 -5.84
N HIS A 51 -9.55 16.72 -6.88
CA HIS A 51 -10.37 15.53 -6.76
C HIS A 51 -9.45 14.33 -6.46
N LEU A 52 -9.60 13.73 -5.29
CA LEU A 52 -8.83 12.56 -4.88
C LEU A 52 -9.63 11.29 -5.19
N MET A 53 -9.06 10.42 -6.03
CA MET A 53 -9.62 9.11 -6.32
C MET A 53 -8.57 8.03 -6.04
N PRO A 54 -8.83 7.06 -5.15
CA PRO A 54 -7.95 5.92 -4.95
C PRO A 54 -7.90 5.02 -6.20
N MET A 55 -6.78 4.33 -6.33
CA MET A 55 -6.61 3.21 -7.28
C MET A 55 -6.25 1.97 -6.48
N TRP A 56 -6.76 0.82 -6.90
CA TRP A 56 -6.42 -0.46 -6.28
C TRP A 56 -5.41 -1.25 -7.13
N ASN A 57 -4.95 -2.39 -6.60
CA ASN A 57 -4.23 -3.37 -7.37
C ASN A 57 -5.11 -3.93 -8.50
N MET A 58 -4.47 -4.44 -9.57
CA MET A 58 -5.18 -4.97 -10.73
C MET A 58 -6.15 -6.08 -10.32
N SER A 59 -7.29 -6.20 -11.02
CA SER A 59 -8.18 -7.35 -10.83
C SER A 59 -7.48 -8.65 -11.23
N LYS A 60 -8.02 -9.80 -10.80
CA LYS A 60 -7.45 -11.11 -11.14
C LYS A 60 -7.38 -11.33 -12.66
N ASN A 61 -8.39 -10.84 -13.39
CA ASN A 61 -8.45 -10.97 -14.85
C ASN A 61 -7.42 -10.06 -15.53
N ASP A 62 -7.31 -8.80 -15.11
CA ASP A 62 -6.35 -7.87 -15.72
C ASP A 62 -4.91 -8.27 -15.39
N PHE A 63 -4.68 -8.75 -14.17
CA PHE A 63 -3.37 -9.27 -13.77
C PHE A 63 -3.00 -10.55 -14.53
N ARG A 64 -3.98 -11.35 -14.96
CA ARG A 64 -3.73 -12.53 -15.81
C ARG A 64 -3.12 -12.13 -17.14
N GLU A 65 -3.60 -11.05 -17.75
CA GLU A 65 -3.04 -10.52 -18.99
C GLU A 65 -1.56 -10.11 -18.80
N LEU A 66 -1.26 -9.35 -17.74
CA LEU A 66 0.12 -8.98 -17.40
C LEU A 66 1.01 -10.20 -17.15
N TYR A 67 0.48 -11.20 -16.44
CA TYR A 67 1.19 -12.45 -16.19
C TYR A 67 1.51 -13.17 -17.50
N ASP A 68 0.54 -13.33 -18.41
CA ASP A 68 0.71 -14.08 -19.66
C ASP A 68 1.70 -13.41 -20.62
N GLN A 69 1.75 -12.07 -20.65
CA GLN A 69 2.71 -11.31 -21.46
C GLN A 69 4.16 -11.39 -20.93
N THR A 70 4.36 -11.78 -19.67
CA THR A 70 5.69 -11.82 -19.05
C THR A 70 6.45 -13.08 -19.51
N PRO A 71 7.62 -12.97 -20.15
CA PRO A 71 8.32 -14.13 -20.71
C PRO A 71 9.10 -14.92 -19.65
N GLY A 72 9.41 -16.19 -19.95
CA GLY A 72 10.26 -17.07 -19.13
C GLY A 72 9.48 -18.03 -18.24
N GLU A 73 10.21 -18.84 -17.47
CA GLU A 73 9.62 -19.77 -16.50
C GLU A 73 9.06 -19.01 -15.29
N LYS A 74 7.85 -19.38 -14.88
CA LYS A 74 7.09 -18.71 -13.82
C LYS A 74 6.37 -19.76 -12.97
N PRO A 75 6.20 -19.52 -11.66
CA PRO A 75 5.26 -20.29 -10.84
C PRO A 75 3.83 -20.19 -11.40
N SER A 76 2.92 -21.01 -10.89
CA SER A 76 1.53 -20.98 -11.32
C SER A 76 0.92 -19.58 -11.15
N PHE A 77 0.01 -19.22 -12.06
CA PHE A 77 -0.68 -17.93 -12.00
C PHE A 77 -1.35 -17.71 -10.62
N GLU A 78 -2.00 -18.75 -10.09
CA GLU A 78 -2.71 -18.69 -8.81
C GLU A 78 -1.77 -18.39 -7.64
N ASP A 79 -0.59 -19.00 -7.60
CA ASP A 79 0.40 -18.72 -6.56
C ASP A 79 0.91 -17.29 -6.65
N VAL A 80 1.21 -16.81 -7.86
CA VAL A 80 1.70 -15.44 -8.08
C VAL A 80 0.62 -14.41 -7.73
N TRP A 81 -0.63 -14.64 -8.15
CA TRP A 81 -1.77 -13.79 -7.81
C TRP A 81 -1.93 -13.68 -6.28
N ARG A 82 -1.92 -14.81 -5.57
CA ARG A 82 -2.05 -14.84 -4.10
C ARG A 82 -0.92 -14.11 -3.37
N ILE A 83 0.30 -14.16 -3.90
CA ILE A 83 1.46 -13.48 -3.31
C ILE A 83 1.41 -11.96 -3.58
N THR A 84 1.00 -11.57 -4.78
CA THR A 84 1.04 -10.17 -5.23
C THR A 84 -0.21 -9.38 -4.87
N GLY A 85 -1.36 -10.06 -4.74
CA GLY A 85 -2.68 -9.42 -4.63
C GLY A 85 -3.00 -8.54 -5.83
N GLY A 86 -2.45 -8.88 -7.01
CA GLY A 86 -2.59 -8.10 -8.24
C GLY A 86 -1.67 -6.89 -8.37
N ASN A 87 -0.72 -6.70 -7.44
CA ASN A 87 0.17 -5.55 -7.46
C ASN A 87 1.28 -5.71 -8.52
N PRO A 88 1.35 -4.85 -9.55
CA PRO A 88 2.34 -4.98 -10.63
C PRO A 88 3.79 -4.78 -10.16
N TRP A 89 4.01 -3.92 -9.15
CA TRP A 89 5.34 -3.67 -8.61
C TRP A 89 5.88 -4.92 -7.88
N VAL A 90 5.08 -5.55 -7.02
CA VAL A 90 5.50 -6.81 -6.37
C VAL A 90 5.76 -7.91 -7.40
N PHE A 91 4.93 -8.00 -8.43
CA PHE A 91 5.13 -8.96 -9.51
C PHE A 91 6.47 -8.74 -10.23
N ARG A 92 6.80 -7.49 -10.55
CA ARG A 92 8.12 -7.11 -11.08
C ARG A 92 9.26 -7.52 -10.15
N GLU A 93 9.16 -7.25 -8.84
CA GLU A 93 10.22 -7.64 -7.89
C GLU A 93 10.42 -9.15 -7.83
N LEU A 94 9.33 -9.94 -7.83
CA LEU A 94 9.41 -11.40 -7.91
C LEU A 94 10.07 -11.84 -9.21
N TYR A 95 9.69 -11.28 -10.35
CA TYR A 95 10.29 -11.58 -11.63
C TYR A 95 11.81 -11.30 -11.65
N MET A 96 12.20 -10.09 -11.23
CA MET A 96 13.59 -9.63 -11.19
C MET A 96 14.46 -10.45 -10.23
N THR A 97 13.84 -11.03 -9.20
CA THR A 97 14.50 -11.91 -8.23
C THR A 97 14.41 -13.39 -8.59
N LYS A 98 13.97 -13.73 -9.80
CA LYS A 98 13.76 -15.11 -10.28
C LYS A 98 12.88 -15.91 -9.31
N TRP A 99 11.79 -15.28 -8.88
CA TRP A 99 10.78 -15.83 -7.97
C TRP A 99 11.30 -16.13 -6.56
N ASN A 100 12.40 -15.49 -6.13
CA ASN A 100 12.90 -15.62 -4.77
C ASN A 100 12.11 -14.73 -3.80
N ILE A 101 11.00 -15.28 -3.31
CA ILE A 101 10.11 -14.62 -2.35
C ILE A 101 10.87 -14.12 -1.11
N ASN A 102 11.80 -14.93 -0.58
CA ASN A 102 12.57 -14.56 0.61
C ASN A 102 13.43 -13.32 0.38
N LYS A 103 13.99 -13.15 -0.83
CA LYS A 103 14.77 -11.96 -1.18
C LYS A 103 13.89 -10.72 -1.17
N VAL A 104 12.71 -10.79 -1.79
CA VAL A 104 11.74 -9.68 -1.80
C VAL A 104 11.28 -9.33 -0.38
N ILE A 105 11.00 -10.33 0.47
CA ILE A 105 10.64 -10.10 1.87
C ILE A 105 11.76 -9.38 2.63
N ILE A 106 13.02 -9.80 2.47
CA ILE A 106 14.18 -9.18 3.15
C ILE A 106 14.33 -7.71 2.73
N GLU A 107 14.24 -7.43 1.44
CA GLU A 107 14.32 -6.08 0.88
C GLU A 107 13.14 -5.21 1.35
N MET A 108 11.93 -5.78 1.37
CA MET A 108 10.73 -5.11 1.88
C MET A 108 10.84 -4.78 3.37
N THR A 109 11.23 -5.75 4.21
CA THR A 109 11.44 -5.54 5.66
C THR A 109 12.43 -4.39 5.92
N ARG A 110 13.50 -4.29 5.13
CA ARG A 110 14.46 -3.18 5.22
C ARG A 110 13.86 -1.86 4.75
N SER A 111 13.22 -1.83 3.58
CA SER A 111 12.65 -0.61 3.00
C SER A 111 11.52 -0.01 3.84
N LYS A 112 10.76 -0.86 4.54
CA LYS A 112 9.62 -0.48 5.39
C LYS A 112 10.03 -0.19 6.83
N ASP A 113 11.34 -0.20 7.13
CA ASP A 113 11.89 0.09 8.46
C ASP A 113 11.24 -0.77 9.56
N LEU A 114 11.06 -2.08 9.29
CA LEU A 114 10.54 -3.07 10.24
C LEU A 114 11.63 -3.48 11.23
N THR A 115 12.07 -2.52 12.04
CA THR A 115 13.12 -2.71 13.03
C THR A 115 12.66 -3.60 14.19
N PRO A 116 13.58 -4.27 14.91
CA PRO A 116 13.26 -4.97 16.14
C PRO A 116 12.48 -4.11 17.14
N TYR A 117 12.84 -2.83 17.28
CA TYR A 117 12.16 -1.89 18.16
C TYR A 117 10.69 -1.68 17.75
N PHE A 118 10.43 -1.37 16.47
CA PHE A 118 9.07 -1.18 15.97
C PHE A 118 8.20 -2.44 16.17
N VAL A 119 8.75 -3.59 15.78
CA VAL A 119 8.05 -4.87 15.84
C VAL A 119 7.74 -5.29 17.27
N ASP A 120 8.69 -5.12 18.20
CA ASP A 120 8.51 -5.50 19.60
C ASP A 120 7.53 -4.55 20.31
N ARG A 121 7.67 -3.24 20.10
CA ARG A 121 6.79 -2.21 20.67
C ARG A 121 5.33 -2.45 20.35
N TRP A 122 5.02 -2.89 19.12
CA TRP A 122 3.66 -3.04 18.62
C TRP A 122 3.21 -4.50 18.46
N ARG A 123 3.98 -5.45 18.99
CA ARG A 123 3.82 -6.90 18.79
C ARG A 123 2.37 -7.37 18.87
N SER A 124 1.69 -7.05 19.98
CA SER A 124 0.32 -7.52 20.26
C SER A 124 -0.72 -7.05 19.22
N HIS A 125 -0.53 -5.85 18.65
CA HIS A 125 -1.40 -5.33 17.59
C HIS A 125 -1.01 -5.88 16.22
N LEU A 126 0.30 -5.99 15.94
CA LEU A 126 0.79 -6.52 14.67
C LEU A 126 0.40 -8.00 14.48
N GLU A 127 0.46 -8.81 15.54
CA GLU A 127 0.02 -10.21 15.50
C GLU A 127 -1.46 -10.34 15.14
N LYS A 128 -2.32 -9.49 15.71
CA LYS A 128 -3.75 -9.46 15.38
C LYS A 128 -4.01 -8.93 13.96
N ALA A 129 -3.29 -7.88 13.56
CA ALA A 129 -3.44 -7.26 12.23
C ALA A 129 -2.98 -8.19 11.07
N ILE A 130 -2.08 -9.13 11.34
CA ILE A 130 -1.68 -10.17 10.38
C ILE A 130 -2.84 -11.10 10.06
N GLU A 131 -3.66 -11.43 11.06
CA GLU A 131 -4.84 -12.29 10.88
C GLU A 131 -5.99 -11.50 10.25
N ASP A 132 -6.26 -10.30 10.75
CA ASP A 132 -7.28 -9.41 10.21
C ASP A 132 -6.84 -7.94 10.32
N PRO A 133 -6.57 -7.25 9.19
CA PRO A 133 -6.13 -5.85 9.22
C PRO A 133 -7.16 -4.91 9.84
N ASP A 134 -8.46 -5.27 9.87
CA ASP A 134 -9.51 -4.45 10.49
C ASP A 134 -9.32 -4.28 12.00
N HIS A 135 -8.50 -5.13 12.66
CA HIS A 135 -8.10 -4.91 14.04
C HIS A 135 -7.54 -3.49 14.25
N LEU A 136 -6.83 -2.96 13.25
CA LEU A 136 -6.25 -1.60 13.29
C LEU A 136 -7.31 -0.49 13.27
N TRP A 137 -8.55 -0.78 12.91
CA TRP A 137 -9.66 0.17 12.95
C TRP A 137 -10.25 0.33 14.35
N HIS A 138 -9.95 -0.58 15.27
CA HIS A 138 -10.57 -0.57 16.60
C HIS A 138 -10.10 0.62 17.45
N LYS A 139 -11.01 1.15 18.27
CA LYS A 139 -10.77 2.33 19.13
C LYS A 139 -9.64 2.15 20.17
N ASP A 140 -9.31 0.91 20.53
CA ASP A 140 -8.25 0.58 21.47
C ASP A 140 -6.88 0.48 20.80
N VAL A 141 -6.80 0.58 19.47
CA VAL A 141 -5.52 0.63 18.76
C VAL A 141 -4.94 2.04 18.85
N PRO A 142 -3.69 2.19 19.34
CA PRO A 142 -3.06 3.50 19.44
C PRO A 142 -2.91 4.16 18.07
N LYS A 143 -3.36 5.42 17.96
CA LYS A 143 -3.21 6.22 16.74
C LYS A 143 -1.75 6.29 16.27
N GLU A 144 -0.80 6.33 17.21
CA GLU A 144 0.63 6.34 16.89
C GLU A 144 1.03 5.13 16.02
N LEU A 145 0.54 3.93 16.32
CA LEU A 145 0.79 2.74 15.49
C LEU A 145 0.23 2.94 14.07
N ILE A 146 -1.00 3.45 13.95
CA ILE A 146 -1.64 3.68 12.66
C ILE A 146 -0.82 4.67 11.81
N ASP A 147 -0.44 5.80 12.41
CA ASP A 147 0.37 6.83 11.76
C ASP A 147 1.73 6.26 11.34
N GLU A 148 2.35 5.42 12.17
CA GLU A 148 3.60 4.73 11.86
C GLU A 148 3.47 3.73 10.70
N MET A 149 2.37 2.98 10.62
CA MET A 149 2.12 2.01 9.55
C MET A 149 1.80 2.68 8.22
N ILE A 150 1.05 3.79 8.23
CA ILE A 150 0.79 4.62 7.04
C ILE A 150 2.10 5.25 6.56
N LYS A 151 2.89 5.83 7.46
CA LYS A 151 4.19 6.45 7.14
C LYS A 151 5.16 5.46 6.52
N ARG A 152 5.17 4.22 6.99
CA ARG A 152 5.98 3.12 6.43
C ARG A 152 5.38 2.54 5.16
N ASN A 153 4.20 3.00 4.74
CA ASN A 153 3.46 2.51 3.59
C ASN A 153 3.26 0.98 3.67
N LEU A 154 2.77 0.51 4.82
CA LEU A 154 2.42 -0.89 5.08
C LEU A 154 0.94 -1.18 4.83
N ILE A 155 0.09 -0.21 5.14
CA ILE A 155 -1.37 -0.35 5.10
C ILE A 155 -2.02 0.79 4.32
N ILE A 156 -3.27 0.55 3.94
CA ILE A 156 -4.25 1.53 3.52
C ILE A 156 -5.30 1.55 4.64
N TYR A 157 -5.52 2.72 5.23
CA TYR A 157 -6.39 2.90 6.39
C TYR A 157 -7.56 3.81 6.03
N ASN A 158 -8.73 3.63 6.66
CA ASN A 158 -9.95 4.38 6.32
C ASN A 158 -10.24 4.26 4.81
N MET A 159 -10.50 3.02 4.37
CA MET A 159 -10.75 2.73 2.96
C MET A 159 -12.05 3.38 2.50
N TYR A 160 -12.09 3.77 1.22
CA TYR A 160 -13.31 4.27 0.60
C TYR A 160 -14.35 3.15 0.50
N GLU A 161 -15.63 3.50 0.49
CA GLU A 161 -16.69 2.58 0.11
C GLU A 161 -16.36 1.93 -1.25
N ARG A 162 -16.73 0.66 -1.43
CA ARG A 162 -16.46 -0.10 -2.66
C ARG A 162 -17.43 0.24 -3.79
N ASP A 163 -17.90 1.49 -3.82
CA ASP A 163 -18.68 2.02 -4.92
C ASP A 163 -17.72 2.33 -6.08
N PRO A 164 -17.88 1.73 -7.27
CA PRO A 164 -17.03 1.97 -8.43
C PRO A 164 -16.86 3.46 -8.78
N VAL A 165 -17.82 4.33 -8.47
CA VAL A 165 -17.69 5.78 -8.78
C VAL A 165 -16.63 6.48 -7.93
N LEU A 166 -16.23 5.88 -6.80
CA LEU A 166 -15.22 6.41 -5.89
C LEU A 166 -13.81 5.92 -6.22
N TRP A 167 -13.63 5.05 -7.22
CA TRP A 167 -12.34 4.44 -7.54
C TRP A 167 -11.97 4.71 -8.99
N ILE A 168 -10.66 4.79 -9.24
CA ILE A 168 -10.16 4.62 -10.61
C ILE A 168 -10.17 3.12 -10.89
N ASP A 169 -10.83 2.74 -11.98
CA ASP A 169 -11.04 1.34 -12.36
C ASP A 169 -11.83 0.56 -11.29
N HIS A 170 -11.36 -0.62 -10.87
CA HIS A 170 -12.13 -1.48 -9.97
C HIS A 170 -11.75 -1.30 -8.49
N PRO A 171 -12.74 -1.22 -7.58
CA PRO A 171 -12.47 -1.25 -6.16
C PRO A 171 -11.96 -2.63 -5.69
N PRO A 172 -11.27 -2.71 -4.53
CA PRO A 172 -10.95 -3.99 -3.89
C PRO A 172 -12.22 -4.77 -3.54
N PRO A 173 -12.12 -6.09 -3.29
CA PRO A 173 -13.20 -6.83 -2.65
C PRO A 173 -13.56 -6.19 -1.30
N ARG A 174 -14.79 -6.41 -0.85
CA ARG A 174 -15.25 -5.88 0.44
C ARG A 174 -14.40 -6.39 1.61
N LYS A 175 -14.12 -7.69 1.62
CA LYS A 175 -13.20 -8.33 2.56
C LYS A 175 -12.63 -9.59 1.92
N ASP A 176 -11.31 -9.73 1.96
CA ASP A 176 -10.58 -10.90 1.50
C ASP A 176 -9.27 -11.00 2.29
N LEU A 177 -9.30 -11.81 3.34
CA LEU A 177 -8.15 -12.00 4.23
C LEU A 177 -7.02 -12.78 3.56
N GLU A 178 -7.26 -13.53 2.48
CA GLU A 178 -6.20 -14.25 1.78
C GLU A 178 -5.19 -13.26 1.20
N ILE A 179 -5.69 -12.18 0.58
CA ILE A 179 -4.87 -11.09 0.04
C ILE A 179 -4.65 -9.92 1.01
N GLY A 180 -5.16 -10.02 2.24
CA GLY A 180 -4.94 -9.04 3.30
C GLY A 180 -5.80 -7.78 3.20
N VAL A 181 -7.04 -7.91 2.70
CA VAL A 181 -8.02 -6.83 2.57
C VAL A 181 -9.11 -6.99 3.63
N GLY A 182 -9.22 -6.04 4.55
CA GLY A 182 -10.35 -5.87 5.45
C GLY A 182 -11.42 -4.95 4.86
N GLU A 183 -12.47 -4.68 5.64
CA GLU A 183 -13.50 -3.71 5.28
C GLU A 183 -12.93 -2.28 5.29
N GLU A 184 -12.24 -1.92 6.37
CA GLU A 184 -11.78 -0.55 6.68
C GLU A 184 -10.28 -0.36 6.51
N VAL A 185 -9.52 -1.45 6.64
CA VAL A 185 -8.06 -1.45 6.56
C VAL A 185 -7.58 -2.59 5.68
N ALA A 186 -6.60 -2.32 4.83
CA ALA A 186 -5.94 -3.35 4.04
C ALA A 186 -4.41 -3.24 4.15
N TRP A 187 -3.73 -4.36 4.00
CA TRP A 187 -2.31 -4.36 3.68
C TRP A 187 -2.11 -3.83 2.26
N GLN A 188 -1.00 -3.13 2.00
CA GLN A 188 -0.67 -2.66 0.65
C GLN A 188 -0.60 -3.82 -0.36
N THR A 189 0.02 -4.93 0.07
CA THR A 189 0.01 -6.21 -0.65
C THR A 189 0.14 -7.37 0.34
N PRO A 190 -0.14 -8.62 -0.07
CA PRO A 190 0.05 -9.80 0.78
C PRO A 190 1.50 -9.95 1.28
N LEU A 191 2.50 -9.51 0.50
CA LEU A 191 3.91 -9.52 0.94
C LEU A 191 4.21 -8.49 2.04
N HIS A 192 3.49 -7.36 2.12
CA HIS A 192 3.70 -6.42 3.23
C HIS A 192 3.31 -7.07 4.56
N ARG A 193 2.16 -7.79 4.58
CA ARG A 193 1.75 -8.61 5.72
C ARG A 193 2.81 -9.67 6.05
N GLU A 194 3.30 -10.38 5.04
CA GLU A 194 4.30 -11.44 5.23
C GLU A 194 5.63 -10.88 5.78
N SER A 195 6.06 -9.71 5.33
CA SER A 195 7.25 -9.04 5.87
C SER A 195 7.12 -8.70 7.36
N VAL A 196 5.92 -8.30 7.82
CA VAL A 196 5.65 -8.09 9.25
C VAL A 196 5.65 -9.40 10.01
N ARG A 197 4.99 -10.45 9.49
CA ARG A 197 4.99 -11.80 10.07
C ARG A 197 6.42 -12.33 10.25
N ARG A 198 7.24 -12.26 9.21
CA ARG A 198 8.63 -12.72 9.24
C ARG A 198 9.47 -11.95 10.25
N ALA A 199 9.23 -10.66 10.41
CA ALA A 199 9.94 -9.85 11.39
C ALA A 199 9.56 -10.25 12.84
N LEU A 200 8.29 -10.53 13.11
CA LEU A 200 7.82 -11.04 14.41
C LEU A 200 8.40 -12.43 14.73
N GLU A 201 8.43 -13.34 13.76
CA GLU A 201 9.00 -14.68 13.94
C GLU A 201 10.49 -14.65 14.25
N LYS A 202 11.24 -13.77 13.56
CA LYS A 202 12.67 -13.60 13.83
C LYS A 202 12.92 -13.18 15.27
N MET A 203 12.12 -12.24 15.78
CA MET A 203 12.18 -11.81 17.18
C MET A 203 11.91 -12.95 18.17
N LYS A 204 10.92 -13.81 17.89
CA LYS A 204 10.60 -14.96 18.75
C LYS A 204 11.79 -15.95 18.83
N LYS A 205 12.45 -16.20 17.70
CA LYS A 205 13.63 -17.07 17.62
C LYS A 205 14.82 -16.51 18.41
N ASP A 206 15.05 -15.21 18.33
CA ASP A 206 16.15 -14.55 19.04
C ASP A 206 15.89 -14.54 20.57
N GLN A 207 14.65 -14.39 21.01
CA GLN A 207 14.27 -14.49 22.42
C GLN A 207 14.36 -15.92 22.98
N SER A 208 14.09 -16.95 22.16
CA SER A 208 14.19 -18.36 22.58
C SER A 208 15.62 -18.90 22.73
N LYS A 209 16.62 -18.11 22.33
CA LYS A 209 18.06 -18.46 22.39
C LYS A 209 18.79 -17.82 23.57
N ILE A 210 18.09 -17.00 24.35
CA ILE A 210 18.57 -16.32 25.57
C ILE A 210 17.96 -17.05 26.76
#